data_AF-A0A8S9DZ63-F1
#
_entry.id   AF-A0A8S9DZ63-F1
#
_cell.length_a   1.000
_cell.length_b   1.000
_cell.length_c   1.000
_cell.angle_alpha   90.00
_cell.angle_beta   90.00
_cell.angle_gamma   90.00
#
_symmetry.space_group_name_H-M   'P 1'
#
loop_
_entity.id
_entity.type
_entity.pdbx_description
1 polymer ?
#
loop_
_entity_poly.entity_id
_entity_poly.type
_entity_poly.pdbx_seq_one_letter_code
_entity_poly.pdbx_strand_id
1 'polypeptide(L)'
;MNHMIASLFSITLLGISTISAGIAAPADVTSMEEAAVREEVVSEGQAAVAAPAMEPVRATAATGGSVVRAVFTTMMRDREPMDDITKLGTDVGQVYFFTELGDMNGQRVTHRWQHNGDVMAEVSFDVRGSRWRVWSNKTLTPQLTGTWKVTVLDGSGGVVHEATFEYVARNSAAGQ
;
A
#
# COMPACT_ATOMS: atom_id res chain seq x y z
N MET A 1 18.55 27.01 -6.89
CA MET A 1 18.08 26.06 -7.92
C MET A 1 18.18 24.65 -7.39
N ASN A 2 17.06 23.96 -7.22
CA ASN A 2 16.99 22.49 -7.34
C ASN A 2 15.50 22.13 -7.48
N HIS A 3 14.99 22.22 -8.71
CA HIS A 3 13.70 21.68 -9.08
C HIS A 3 13.87 20.18 -9.32
N MET A 4 13.37 19.34 -8.41
CA MET A 4 13.12 17.93 -8.73
C MET A 4 11.68 17.78 -9.22
N ILE A 5 11.58 17.74 -10.54
CA ILE A 5 10.48 17.25 -11.36
C ILE A 5 10.00 15.87 -10.88
N ALA A 6 8.78 15.81 -10.33
CA ALA A 6 8.08 14.55 -10.10
C ALA A 6 7.53 14.06 -11.45
N SER A 7 8.22 13.08 -12.04
CA SER A 7 7.85 12.44 -13.30
C SER A 7 6.57 11.62 -13.15
N LEU A 8 5.54 12.00 -13.89
CA LEU A 8 4.29 11.25 -14.09
C LEU A 8 4.58 10.05 -15.01
N PHE A 9 4.55 8.83 -14.50
CA PHE A 9 4.54 7.63 -15.34
C PHE A 9 3.10 7.32 -15.76
N SER A 10 2.75 7.64 -17.00
CA SER A 10 1.58 7.10 -17.70
C SER A 10 1.86 5.64 -18.05
N ILE A 11 1.11 4.69 -17.49
CA ILE A 11 1.15 3.29 -17.93
C ILE A 11 -0.04 3.06 -18.86
N THR A 12 0.24 3.13 -20.15
CA THR A 12 -0.60 2.53 -21.19
C THR A 12 -0.34 1.03 -21.18
N LEU A 13 -1.32 0.21 -20.79
CA LEU A 13 -1.24 -1.23 -20.97
C LEU A 13 -1.97 -1.62 -22.26
N LEU A 14 -1.18 -1.95 -23.29
CA LEU A 14 -1.67 -2.61 -24.51
C LEU A 14 -1.95 -4.08 -24.19
N GLY A 15 -3.10 -4.58 -24.65
CA GLY A 15 -3.50 -5.98 -24.53
C GLY A 15 -2.65 -6.93 -25.38
N ILE A 16 -2.59 -8.19 -24.94
CA ILE A 16 -2.04 -9.28 -25.75
C ILE A 16 -2.95 -10.51 -25.63
N SER A 17 -3.58 -10.77 -26.77
CA SER A 17 -4.02 -12.03 -27.40
C SER A 17 -4.40 -13.27 -26.59
N THR A 18 -5.63 -13.68 -26.87
CA THR A 18 -6.25 -15.01 -26.82
C THR A 18 -5.38 -16.12 -27.42
N ILE A 19 -5.43 -17.32 -26.81
CA ILE A 19 -5.09 -18.59 -27.46
C ILE A 19 -6.25 -19.56 -27.23
N SER A 20 -6.68 -20.22 -28.31
CA SER A 20 -7.82 -21.12 -28.38
C SER A 20 -7.37 -22.58 -28.65
N ALA A 21 -7.95 -23.51 -27.88
CA ALA A 21 -8.40 -24.90 -28.18
C ALA A 21 -7.45 -26.08 -28.55
N GLY A 22 -7.78 -27.26 -27.97
CA GLY A 22 -7.58 -28.64 -28.52
C GLY A 22 -6.95 -29.64 -27.53
N ILE A 23 -7.67 -30.49 -26.76
CA ILE A 23 -8.36 -31.78 -27.04
C ILE A 23 -7.48 -33.07 -26.99
N ALA A 24 -7.95 -34.03 -26.17
CA ALA A 24 -7.84 -35.51 -26.22
C ALA A 24 -6.83 -36.30 -25.33
N ALA A 25 -7.40 -37.16 -24.47
CA ALA A 25 -6.90 -38.48 -24.01
C ALA A 25 -7.56 -39.60 -24.89
N PRO A 26 -7.48 -40.94 -24.64
CA PRO A 26 -6.84 -41.76 -23.58
C PRO A 26 -6.23 -43.14 -24.05
N ALA A 27 -5.99 -44.07 -23.08
CA ALA A 27 -5.79 -45.55 -23.13
C ALA A 27 -4.32 -46.07 -23.13
N ASP A 28 -3.85 -46.74 -22.06
CA ASP A 28 -4.03 -48.14 -21.61
C ASP A 28 -3.04 -49.13 -22.25
N VAL A 29 -2.10 -49.63 -21.44
CA VAL A 29 -1.58 -50.99 -21.58
C VAL A 29 -1.18 -51.54 -20.21
N THR A 30 -1.75 -52.71 -19.92
CA THR A 30 -1.62 -53.53 -18.71
C THR A 30 -0.50 -54.58 -18.86
N SER A 31 0.10 -54.94 -17.72
CA SER A 31 0.57 -56.28 -17.28
C SER A 31 2.06 -56.67 -17.24
N MET A 32 2.45 -57.06 -16.00
CA MET A 32 3.26 -58.23 -15.59
C MET A 32 4.78 -58.13 -15.80
N GLU A 33 5.69 -58.57 -14.93
CA GLU A 33 5.72 -59.35 -13.68
C GLU A 33 7.15 -59.12 -13.10
N GLU A 34 7.32 -58.89 -11.79
CA GLU A 34 7.84 -59.87 -10.82
C GLU A 34 9.35 -59.76 -10.50
N ALA A 35 9.63 -59.67 -9.19
CA ALA A 35 10.79 -60.12 -8.41
C ALA A 35 11.19 -59.03 -7.40
N ALA A 36 10.55 -58.97 -6.23
CA ALA A 36 11.02 -59.60 -4.98
C ALA A 36 12.32 -58.91 -4.47
N VAL A 37 12.37 -58.31 -3.27
CA VAL A 37 12.50 -59.01 -1.98
C VAL A 37 12.72 -57.97 -0.84
N ARG A 38 11.97 -58.12 0.28
CA ARG A 38 12.27 -57.84 1.73
C ARG A 38 12.62 -56.39 2.16
N GLU A 39 12.36 -55.89 3.36
CA GLU A 39 11.85 -56.37 4.67
C GLU A 39 11.34 -55.10 5.40
N GLU A 40 10.13 -55.11 5.96
CA GLU A 40 9.87 -55.17 7.42
C GLU A 40 10.52 -54.04 8.25
N VAL A 41 9.72 -53.12 8.81
CA VAL A 41 9.33 -53.12 10.24
C VAL A 41 8.39 -51.95 10.55
N VAL A 42 7.36 -52.28 11.33
CA VAL A 42 6.37 -51.39 11.92
C VAL A 42 6.76 -51.10 13.37
N SER A 43 6.16 -50.03 13.91
CA SER A 43 5.86 -49.77 15.33
C SER A 43 6.83 -48.94 16.17
N GLU A 44 6.32 -47.74 16.43
CA GLU A 44 6.11 -47.10 17.74
C GLU A 44 7.32 -46.74 18.60
N GLY A 45 7.64 -45.44 18.57
CA GLY A 45 8.36 -44.73 19.62
C GLY A 45 7.47 -43.67 20.26
N GLN A 46 6.97 -43.98 21.46
CA GLN A 46 6.21 -43.13 22.35
C GLN A 46 7.07 -41.99 22.96
N ALA A 47 6.36 -40.98 23.45
CA ALA A 47 6.72 -40.08 24.54
C ALA A 47 7.34 -38.72 24.19
N ALA A 48 6.52 -37.71 24.47
CA ALA A 48 6.91 -36.36 24.82
C ALA A 48 8.12 -36.32 25.78
N VAL A 49 9.10 -35.47 25.47
CA VAL A 49 9.81 -34.67 26.47
C VAL A 49 10.40 -33.41 25.81
N ALA A 50 10.17 -32.28 26.50
CA ALA A 50 10.93 -31.05 26.49
C ALA A 50 10.96 -30.19 25.22
N ALA A 51 10.16 -29.13 25.26
CA ALA A 51 10.43 -27.88 24.56
C ALA A 51 11.88 -27.41 24.84
N PRO A 52 12.71 -27.14 23.82
CA PRO A 52 13.76 -26.16 24.00
C PRO A 52 13.09 -24.80 24.12
N ALA A 53 13.48 -24.07 25.16
CA ALA A 53 13.07 -22.71 25.43
C ALA A 53 13.07 -21.89 24.14
N MET A 54 11.87 -21.43 23.77
CA MET A 54 11.72 -20.27 22.91
C MET A 54 12.30 -19.11 23.73
N GLU A 55 13.61 -18.89 23.60
CA GLU A 55 14.14 -17.56 23.92
C GLU A 55 13.28 -16.59 23.12
N PRO A 56 12.60 -15.64 23.75
CA PRO A 56 12.01 -14.57 22.99
C PRO A 56 13.20 -13.93 22.28
N VAL A 57 13.33 -14.18 20.98
CA VAL A 57 14.00 -13.24 20.09
C VAL A 57 13.39 -11.93 20.52
N ARG A 58 14.19 -11.09 21.16
CA ARG A 58 13.79 -9.72 21.44
C ARG A 58 13.39 -9.20 20.08
N ALA A 59 12.08 -9.13 19.84
CA ALA A 59 11.53 -8.12 18.98
C ALA A 59 12.14 -6.86 19.56
N THR A 60 13.18 -6.35 18.92
CA THR A 60 13.60 -4.97 19.10
C THR A 60 12.31 -4.20 18.92
N ALA A 61 11.75 -3.74 20.05
CA ALA A 61 10.55 -2.95 20.06
C ALA A 61 10.76 -1.88 19.01
N ALA A 62 9.86 -1.82 18.03
CA ALA A 62 9.85 -0.76 17.04
C ALA A 62 9.98 0.54 17.83
N THR A 63 11.10 1.25 17.66
CA THR A 63 11.19 2.62 18.11
C THR A 63 10.08 3.33 17.34
N GLY A 64 8.97 3.56 18.04
CA GLY A 64 7.64 3.79 17.46
C GLY A 64 7.58 5.15 16.81
N GLY A 65 7.97 5.20 15.54
CA GLY A 65 7.82 6.39 14.73
C GLY A 65 6.35 6.82 14.68
N SER A 66 6.12 8.13 14.61
CA SER A 66 4.76 8.71 14.59
C SER A 66 4.59 9.75 13.50
N VAL A 67 3.33 10.03 13.17
CA VAL A 67 2.95 11.19 12.36
C VAL A 67 2.61 12.33 13.32
N VAL A 68 3.45 13.36 13.35
CA VAL A 68 3.32 14.54 14.22
C VAL A 68 2.25 15.51 13.68
N ARG A 69 2.19 15.65 12.35
CA ARG A 69 1.17 16.46 11.64
C ARG A 69 0.78 15.76 10.34
N ALA A 70 -0.48 15.83 9.99
CA ALA A 70 -1.02 15.38 8.71
C ALA A 70 -2.10 16.38 8.26
N VAL A 71 -1.97 16.91 7.05
CA VAL A 71 -2.85 17.98 6.56
C VAL A 71 -3.09 17.79 5.07
N PHE A 72 -4.35 17.85 4.65
CA PHE A 72 -4.68 18.08 3.24
C PHE A 72 -4.62 19.56 2.95
N THR A 73 -4.03 19.92 1.82
CA THR A 73 -3.94 21.32 1.40
C THR A 73 -4.08 21.47 -0.11
N THR A 74 -4.57 22.62 -0.54
CA THR A 74 -4.63 23.00 -1.95
C THR A 74 -3.26 23.42 -2.49
N MET A 75 -2.34 23.84 -1.62
CA MET A 75 -1.03 24.34 -2.04
C MET A 75 0.06 24.14 -0.98
N MET A 76 1.27 23.82 -1.45
CA MET A 76 2.49 23.80 -0.66
C MET A 76 3.34 25.04 -0.97
N ARG A 77 3.80 25.75 0.07
CA ARG A 77 4.76 26.87 -0.07
C ARG A 77 5.85 26.75 0.99
N ASP A 78 7.11 26.90 0.58
CA ASP A 78 8.27 26.79 1.47
C ASP A 78 8.29 25.48 2.31
N ARG A 79 7.81 24.38 1.71
CA ARG A 79 7.65 23.05 2.35
C ARG A 79 6.65 23.00 3.51
N GLU A 80 5.73 23.96 3.58
CA GLU A 80 4.60 23.96 4.51
C GLU A 80 3.26 23.96 3.74
N PRO A 81 2.21 23.34 4.30
CA PRO A 81 0.86 23.48 3.79
C PRO A 81 0.36 24.92 3.99
N MET A 82 -0.37 25.45 3.01
CA MET A 82 -0.91 26.82 3.09
C MET A 82 -2.30 26.89 3.74
N ASP A 83 -3.01 25.77 3.74
CA ASP A 83 -4.37 25.62 4.25
C ASP A 83 -4.59 24.21 4.80
N ASP A 84 -5.70 24.00 5.50
CA ASP A 84 -6.14 22.71 6.03
C ASP A 84 -7.58 22.47 5.56
N ILE A 85 -7.75 21.45 4.71
CA ILE A 85 -9.03 21.17 4.07
C ILE A 85 -9.59 19.80 4.47
N THR A 86 -10.88 19.79 4.79
CA THR A 86 -11.67 18.56 4.99
C THR A 86 -12.71 18.38 3.89
N LYS A 87 -12.90 19.40 3.05
CA LYS A 87 -13.83 19.41 1.92
C LYS A 87 -13.26 20.23 0.78
N LEU A 88 -13.41 19.72 -0.44
CA LEU A 88 -12.88 20.32 -1.66
C LEU A 88 -13.91 20.27 -2.78
N GLY A 89 -14.06 21.38 -3.53
CA GLY A 89 -14.95 21.46 -4.68
C GLY A 89 -14.27 21.02 -5.97
N THR A 90 -15.06 20.57 -6.95
CA THR A 90 -14.53 20.10 -8.26
C THR A 90 -13.82 21.15 -9.11
N ASP A 91 -13.77 22.41 -8.69
CA ASP A 91 -12.95 23.44 -9.31
C ASP A 91 -11.46 23.35 -8.96
N VAL A 92 -11.11 22.59 -7.92
CA VAL A 92 -9.73 22.33 -7.54
C VAL A 92 -9.30 20.96 -8.05
N GLY A 93 -8.48 20.95 -9.10
CA GLY A 93 -8.03 19.72 -9.77
C GLY A 93 -6.85 19.01 -9.11
N GLN A 94 -6.31 19.51 -8.01
CA GLN A 94 -5.17 18.91 -7.32
C GLN A 94 -5.25 19.13 -5.81
N VAL A 95 -4.92 18.08 -5.05
CA VAL A 95 -4.78 18.13 -3.60
C VAL A 95 -3.42 17.58 -3.19
N TYR A 96 -2.84 18.16 -2.15
CA TYR A 96 -1.62 17.68 -1.51
C TYR A 96 -1.96 17.07 -0.16
N PHE A 97 -1.21 16.05 0.23
CA PHE A 97 -1.23 15.51 1.57
C PHE A 97 0.16 15.64 2.18
N PHE A 98 0.29 16.57 3.13
CA PHE A 98 1.49 16.85 3.87
C PHE A 98 1.56 15.99 5.12
N THR A 99 2.73 15.45 5.42
CA THR A 99 3.01 14.82 6.71
C THR A 99 4.33 15.28 7.29
N GLU A 100 4.31 15.53 8.60
CA GLU A 100 5.50 15.68 9.42
C GLU A 100 5.67 14.42 10.27
N LEU A 101 6.81 13.75 10.10
CA LEU A 101 7.14 12.46 10.68
C LEU A 101 8.12 12.66 11.84
N GLY A 102 7.92 11.90 12.92
CA GLY A 102 8.77 11.86 14.11
C GLY A 102 9.33 10.47 14.34
N ASP A 103 10.62 10.37 14.68
CA ASP A 103 11.32 9.15 15.10
C ASP A 103 11.27 7.99 14.09
N MET A 104 11.16 8.32 12.79
CA MET A 104 11.13 7.35 11.68
C MET A 104 12.46 7.27 10.90
N ASN A 105 13.58 7.72 11.47
CA ASN A 105 14.87 7.73 10.76
C ASN A 105 15.25 6.33 10.24
N GLY A 106 15.63 6.24 8.96
CA GLY A 106 16.00 4.99 8.31
C GLY A 106 14.81 4.14 7.86
N GLN A 107 13.58 4.53 8.19
CA GLN A 107 12.38 3.83 7.75
C GLN A 107 11.87 4.34 6.40
N ARG A 108 11.03 3.53 5.77
CA ARG A 108 10.22 3.92 4.61
C ARG A 108 8.80 4.20 5.06
N VAL A 109 8.22 5.29 4.56
CA VAL A 109 6.82 5.66 4.80
C VAL A 109 6.08 5.72 3.48
N THR A 110 4.85 5.23 3.45
CA THR A 110 4.01 5.22 2.24
C THR A 110 2.71 5.97 2.47
N HIS A 111 2.40 6.94 1.61
CA HIS A 111 1.06 7.52 1.50
C HIS A 111 0.23 6.69 0.53
N ARG A 112 -0.78 5.99 1.02
CA ARG A 112 -1.74 5.24 0.22
C ARG A 112 -3.02 6.04 0.04
N TRP A 113 -3.25 6.51 -1.18
CA TRP A 113 -4.44 7.23 -1.60
C TRP A 113 -5.56 6.26 -1.94
N GLN A 114 -6.73 6.46 -1.35
CA GLN A 114 -7.92 5.66 -1.56
C GLN A 114 -9.10 6.55 -1.91
N HIS A 115 -9.88 6.14 -2.91
CA HIS A 115 -11.14 6.80 -3.31
C HIS A 115 -12.28 5.80 -3.10
N ASN A 116 -13.26 6.15 -2.26
CA ASN A 116 -14.40 5.29 -1.92
C ASN A 116 -14.02 3.85 -1.51
N GLY A 117 -12.84 3.68 -0.91
CA GLY A 117 -12.30 2.39 -0.47
C GLY A 117 -11.25 1.78 -1.40
N ASP A 118 -11.29 2.11 -2.69
CA ASP A 118 -10.37 1.57 -3.70
C ASP A 118 -9.02 2.27 -3.67
N VAL A 119 -7.92 1.51 -3.73
CA VAL A 119 -6.55 2.06 -3.74
C VAL A 119 -6.25 2.66 -5.11
N MET A 120 -5.99 3.96 -5.13
CA MET A 120 -5.77 4.75 -6.35
C MET A 120 -4.30 5.07 -6.63
N ALA A 121 -3.47 5.12 -5.58
CA ALA A 121 -2.03 5.36 -5.69
C ALA A 121 -1.32 5.05 -4.35
N GLU A 122 -0.06 4.65 -4.44
CA GLU A 122 0.85 4.56 -3.29
C GLU A 122 2.12 5.35 -3.60
N VAL A 123 2.56 6.18 -2.65
CA VAL A 123 3.76 7.01 -2.82
C VAL A 123 4.66 6.81 -1.61
N SER A 124 5.85 6.27 -1.82
CA SER A 124 6.80 5.95 -0.75
C SER A 124 7.92 6.98 -0.63
N PHE A 125 8.39 7.20 0.60
CA PHE A 125 9.47 8.11 0.96
C PHE A 125 10.46 7.41 1.89
N ASP A 126 11.76 7.62 1.65
CA ASP A 126 12.79 7.19 2.60
C ASP A 126 13.09 8.32 3.60
N VAL A 127 12.93 8.04 4.89
CA VAL A 127 13.09 9.02 5.96
C VAL A 127 14.55 9.07 6.42
N ARG A 128 15.16 10.25 6.41
CA ARG A 128 16.61 10.44 6.69
C ARG A 128 16.90 11.34 7.89
N GLY A 129 15.91 11.63 8.74
CA GLY A 129 16.09 12.39 9.98
C GLY A 129 15.06 12.01 11.05
N SER A 130 15.31 12.37 12.30
CA SER A 130 14.37 12.13 13.42
C SER A 130 13.10 12.95 13.30
N ARG A 131 13.17 14.12 12.63
CA ARG A 131 12.00 14.90 12.21
C ARG A 131 12.09 15.10 10.70
N TRP A 132 11.07 14.72 9.96
CA TRP A 132 11.11 14.72 8.51
C TRP A 132 9.78 15.16 7.91
N ARG A 133 9.81 15.95 6.84
CA ARG A 133 8.59 16.43 6.16
C ARG A 133 8.53 15.88 4.76
N VAL A 134 7.40 15.28 4.41
CA VAL A 134 7.11 14.77 3.07
C VAL A 134 5.72 15.21 2.65
N TRP A 135 5.47 15.16 1.35
CA TRP A 135 4.14 15.35 0.81
C TRP A 135 3.99 14.54 -0.47
N SER A 136 2.79 14.02 -0.70
CA SER A 136 2.36 13.53 -2.00
C SER A 136 1.19 14.38 -2.50
N ASN A 137 0.82 14.21 -3.76
CA ASN A 137 -0.35 14.88 -4.32
C ASN A 137 -1.17 13.91 -5.15
N LYS A 138 -2.42 14.28 -5.40
CA LYS A 138 -3.32 13.58 -6.29
C LYS A 138 -4.04 14.59 -7.18
N THR A 139 -4.02 14.34 -8.48
CA THR A 139 -4.88 15.03 -9.44
C THR A 139 -6.29 14.47 -9.34
N LEU A 140 -7.27 15.36 -9.18
CA LEU A 140 -8.68 15.04 -9.02
C LEU A 140 -9.44 15.50 -10.25
N THR A 141 -10.14 14.58 -10.92
CA THR A 141 -11.06 14.96 -11.99
C THR A 141 -12.47 15.09 -11.43
N PRO A 142 -13.35 15.93 -12.02
CA PRO A 142 -14.71 16.14 -11.51
C PRO A 142 -15.58 14.87 -11.38
N GLN A 143 -15.20 13.77 -12.03
CA GLN A 143 -15.89 12.48 -11.94
C GLN A 143 -15.53 11.69 -10.67
N LEU A 144 -14.42 12.01 -10.01
CA LEU A 144 -13.93 11.29 -8.83
C LEU A 144 -14.44 11.91 -7.52
N THR A 145 -15.68 12.39 -7.51
CA THR A 145 -16.33 12.87 -6.29
C THR A 145 -16.54 11.75 -5.28
N GLY A 146 -16.64 12.13 -4.00
CA GLY A 146 -16.83 11.21 -2.88
C GLY A 146 -15.71 11.33 -1.85
N THR A 147 -15.63 10.32 -0.99
CA THR A 147 -14.69 10.30 0.12
C THR A 147 -13.32 9.87 -0.38
N TRP A 148 -12.34 10.71 -0.11
CA TRP A 148 -10.93 10.40 -0.28
C TRP A 148 -10.30 10.14 1.08
N LYS A 149 -9.40 9.16 1.10
CA LYS A 149 -8.60 8.80 2.29
C LYS A 149 -7.14 8.71 1.90
N VAL A 150 -6.27 9.17 2.79
CA VAL A 150 -4.86 8.79 2.78
C VAL A 150 -4.56 8.01 4.04
N THR A 151 -4.07 6.79 3.86
CA THR A 151 -3.49 5.97 4.92
C THR A 151 -1.98 6.10 4.85
N VAL A 152 -1.34 6.46 5.96
CA VAL A 152 0.12 6.47 6.11
C VAL A 152 0.55 5.12 6.65
N LEU A 153 1.44 4.46 5.93
CA LEU A 153 1.98 3.15 6.27
C LEU A 153 3.45 3.28 6.64
N ASP A 154 3.90 2.50 7.62
CA ASP A 154 5.30 2.29 7.92
C ASP A 154 5.97 1.26 6.97
N GLY A 155 7.26 1.00 7.17
CA GLY A 155 8.04 0.08 6.35
C GLY A 155 7.62 -1.39 6.45
N SER A 156 6.83 -1.75 7.46
CA SER A 156 6.23 -3.08 7.64
C SER A 156 4.81 -3.17 7.05
N GLY A 157 4.29 -2.08 6.50
CA GLY A 157 2.91 -1.97 6.03
C GLY A 157 1.90 -1.70 7.15
N GLY A 158 2.36 -1.42 8.37
CA GLY A 158 1.53 -1.05 9.51
C GLY A 158 0.95 0.35 9.33
N VAL A 159 -0.31 0.52 9.72
CA VAL A 159 -0.98 1.83 9.66
C VAL A 159 -0.50 2.69 10.82
N VAL A 160 0.06 3.85 10.50
CA VAL A 160 0.50 4.83 11.50
C VAL A 160 -0.40 6.07 11.55
N HIS A 161 -1.15 6.36 10.49
CA HIS A 161 -2.11 7.46 10.44
C HIS A 161 -3.14 7.27 9.33
N GLU A 162 -4.33 7.86 9.49
CA GLU A 162 -5.35 7.95 8.45
C GLU A 162 -6.01 9.33 8.48
N ALA A 163 -6.24 9.91 7.30
CA ALA A 163 -6.93 11.18 7.15
C ALA A 163 -7.87 11.14 5.95
N THR A 164 -9.00 11.85 6.02
CA THR A 164 -10.00 11.91 4.96
C THR A 164 -10.35 13.33 4.56
N PHE A 165 -10.80 13.50 3.32
CA PHE A 165 -11.48 14.71 2.85
C PHE A 165 -12.61 14.34 1.89
N GLU A 166 -13.61 15.20 1.79
CA GLU A 166 -14.73 15.05 0.87
C GLU A 166 -14.50 15.86 -0.41
N TYR A 167 -14.56 15.19 -1.56
CA TYR A 167 -14.50 15.87 -2.86
C TYR A 167 -15.90 15.96 -3.46
N VAL A 168 -16.47 17.15 -3.49
CA VAL A 168 -17.87 17.36 -3.86
C VAL A 168 -17.99 18.10 -5.18
N ALA A 169 -18.97 17.70 -5.99
CA ALA A 169 -19.39 18.47 -7.14
C ALA A 169 -19.68 19.91 -6.72
N ARG A 170 -19.29 20.88 -7.55
CA ARG A 170 -19.82 22.23 -7.39
C ARG A 170 -21.34 22.13 -7.36
N ASN A 171 -21.94 22.72 -6.33
CA ASN A 171 -23.38 22.85 -6.31
C ASN A 171 -23.72 23.81 -7.46
N SER A 172 -24.26 23.29 -8.56
CA SER A 172 -24.80 24.09 -9.64
C SER A 172 -25.97 24.86 -9.03
N ALA A 173 -25.78 26.15 -8.75
CA ALA A 173 -26.89 27.04 -8.46
C ALA A 173 -27.76 27.08 -9.72
N ALA A 174 -28.82 26.27 -9.72
CA ALA A 174 -29.86 26.32 -10.73
C ALA A 174 -30.63 27.64 -10.53
N GLY A 175 -30.57 28.52 -11.52
CA GLY A 175 -31.53 29.59 -11.76
C GLY A 175 -31.51 30.77 -10.79
N GLN A 176 -30.91 31.88 -11.24
CA GLN A 176 -31.55 33.19 -11.16
C GLN A 176 -31.47 33.84 -12.53
#